data_AF-A0A2R6BRU7-F1
#
_entry.id   AF-A0A2R6BRU7-F1
#
_cell.length_a   1.000
_cell.length_b   1.000
_cell.length_c   1.000
_cell.angle_alpha   90.00
_cell.angle_beta   90.00
_cell.angle_gamma   90.00
#
_symmetry.space_group_name_H-M   'P 1'
#
loop_
_entity.id
_entity.type
_entity.pdbx_description
1 polymer ?
#
loop_
_entity_poly.entity_id
_entity_poly.type
_entity_poly.pdbx_seq_one_letter_code
_entity_poly.pdbx_strand_id
1 'polypeptide(L)' 'MLFPIRCFTCGKVLGDKWDEYKKRVDAGEAPSKILDDLGVKRYCCRRMFISYVEIMDEVLKFTVYKAENIGEKIGGES' A
#
# COMPACT_ATOMS: atom_id res chain seq x y z
N MET A 1 -5.53 -1.72 -4.23
CA MET A 1 -6.14 -0.90 -3.16
C MET A 1 -5.07 -0.47 -2.16
N LEU A 2 -5.29 0.64 -1.44
CA LEU A 2 -4.33 1.23 -0.48
C LEU A 2 -4.30 0.44 0.83
N PHE A 3 -3.19 0.57 1.58
CA PHE A 3 -2.98 -0.16 2.82
C PHE A 3 -3.95 0.33 3.92
N PRO A 4 -4.52 -0.57 4.74
CA PRO A 4 -5.48 -0.17 5.76
C PRO A 4 -4.84 0.74 6.82
N ILE A 5 -5.47 1.89 7.10
CA ILE A 5 -4.99 2.84 8.13
C ILE A 5 -4.92 2.18 9.52
N ARG A 6 -5.88 1.31 9.83
CA ARG A 6 -5.97 0.57 11.10
C ARG A 6 -6.16 -0.93 10.86
N CYS A 7 -5.70 -1.75 11.78
CA CYS A 7 -5.96 -3.18 11.75
C CYS A 7 -7.45 -3.50 11.94
N PHE A 8 -8.00 -4.36 11.09
CA PHE A 8 -9.40 -4.80 11.15
C PHE A 8 -9.80 -5.54 12.43
N THR A 9 -8.83 -6.10 13.18
CA THR A 9 -9.11 -6.82 14.43
C THR A 9 -8.76 -5.99 15.66
N CYS A 10 -7.54 -5.45 15.71
CA CYS A 10 -7.00 -4.81 16.91
C CYS A 10 -7.26 -3.29 16.95
N GLY A 11 -7.68 -2.68 15.84
CA GLY A 11 -7.87 -1.22 15.72
C GLY A 11 -6.60 -0.38 15.81
N LYS A 12 -5.43 -0.99 16.02
CA LYS A 12 -4.13 -0.29 16.08
C LYS A 12 -3.85 0.39 14.74
N VAL A 13 -3.31 1.61 14.79
CA VAL A 13 -2.83 2.34 13.60
C VAL A 13 -1.64 1.59 13.01
N LEU A 14 -1.70 1.32 11.70
CA LEU A 14 -0.66 0.62 10.94
C LEU A 14 -0.24 1.37 9.67
N GLY A 15 -1.07 2.29 9.16
CA GLY A 15 -0.80 2.98 7.89
C GLY A 15 0.50 3.80 7.89
N ASP A 16 0.91 4.29 9.05
CA ASP A 16 2.17 5.04 9.26
C ASP A 16 3.43 4.20 9.00
N LYS A 17 3.32 2.87 9.03
CA LYS A 17 4.48 1.95 8.98
C LYS A 17 4.63 1.23 7.66
N TRP A 18 3.64 1.36 6.76
CA TRP A 18 3.63 0.63 5.49
C TRP A 18 4.81 1.02 4.60
N ASP A 19 5.08 2.32 4.46
CA ASP A 19 6.14 2.80 3.56
C ASP A 19 7.53 2.35 4.00
N GLU A 20 7.81 2.33 5.30
CA GLU A 20 9.09 1.81 5.83
C GLU A 20 9.19 0.30 5.66
N TYR A 21 8.09 -0.43 5.95
CA TYR A 21 8.04 -1.88 5.75
C TYR A 21 8.33 -2.24 4.29
N LYS A 22 7.65 -1.60 3.33
CA LYS A 22 7.83 -1.85 1.89
C LYS A 22 9.27 -1.59 1.45
N LYS A 23 9.84 -0.43 1.81
CA LYS A 23 11.24 -0.08 1.48
C LYS A 23 12.26 -1.11 1.98
N ARG A 24 12.09 -1.62 3.21
CA ARG A 24 12.99 -2.62 3.78
C ARG A 24 12.79 -4.01 3.16
N VAL A 25 11.56 -4.39 2.85
CA VAL A 25 11.27 -5.64 2.12
C VAL A 25 11.89 -5.59 0.72
N ASP A 26 11.77 -4.46 0.01
CA ASP A 26 12.38 -4.25 -1.31
C ASP A 26 13.91 -4.26 -1.25
N ALA A 27 14.50 -3.85 -0.11
CA ALA A 27 15.94 -3.95 0.15
C ALA A 27 16.41 -5.40 0.47
N GLY A 28 15.49 -6.36 0.59
CA GLY A 28 15.80 -7.77 0.84
C GLY A 28 15.88 -8.17 2.31
N GLU A 29 15.44 -7.31 3.24
CA GLU A 29 15.35 -7.68 4.66
C GLU A 29 14.21 -8.69 4.90
N ALA A 30 14.41 -9.58 5.88
CA ALA A 30 13.41 -10.59 6.21
C ALA A 30 12.15 -9.93 6.84
N PRO A 31 10.94 -10.18 6.30
CA PRO A 31 9.69 -9.54 6.77
C PRO A 31 9.43 -9.66 8.27
N SER A 32 9.81 -10.79 8.88
CA SER A 32 9.61 -10.98 10.33
C SER A 32 10.43 -10.00 11.15
N LYS A 33 11.71 -9.79 10.80
CA LYS A 33 12.61 -8.90 11.52
C LYS A 33 12.13 -7.44 11.41
N ILE A 34 11.71 -7.05 10.22
CA ILE A 34 11.16 -5.70 9.98
C ILE A 34 9.92 -5.46 10.85
N LEU A 35 9.01 -6.43 10.94
CA LEU A 35 7.80 -6.30 11.78
C LEU A 35 8.11 -6.25 13.28
N ASP A 36 9.19 -6.90 13.71
CA ASP A 36 9.70 -6.84 15.08
C ASP A 36 10.28 -5.46 15.39
N ASP A 37 11.12 -4.92 14.49
CA ASP A 37 11.73 -3.58 14.60
C ASP A 37 10.66 -2.48 14.60
N LEU A 38 9.65 -2.59 13.74
CA LEU A 38 8.51 -1.66 13.67
C LEU A 38 7.56 -1.77 14.88
N GLY A 39 7.80 -2.69 15.82
CA GLY A 39 6.99 -2.86 17.04
C GLY A 39 5.59 -3.43 16.78
N VAL A 40 5.40 -4.18 15.69
CA VAL A 40 4.14 -4.84 15.35
C VAL A 40 4.11 -6.22 16.01
N LYS A 41 3.85 -6.31 17.32
CA LYS A 41 3.93 -7.57 18.07
C LYS A 41 2.75 -8.54 17.82
N ARG A 42 1.52 -8.02 17.74
CA ARG A 42 0.30 -8.86 17.66
C ARG A 42 0.10 -9.47 16.26
N TYR A 43 -0.17 -10.78 16.21
CA TYR A 43 -0.39 -11.53 14.96
C TYR A 43 -1.49 -10.92 14.08
N CYS A 44 -2.58 -10.43 14.67
CA CYS A 44 -3.70 -9.84 13.95
C CYS A 44 -3.32 -8.55 13.23
N CYS A 45 -2.36 -7.80 13.77
CA CYS A 45 -1.85 -6.60 13.14
C CYS A 45 -0.72 -6.97 12.12
N ARG A 46 0.08 -8.04 12.36
CA ARG A 46 1.08 -8.57 11.40
C ARG A 46 0.48 -9.11 10.11
N ARG A 47 -0.65 -9.82 10.19
CA ARG A 47 -1.32 -10.41 9.01
C ARG A 47 -1.66 -9.35 7.95
N MET A 48 -1.88 -8.09 8.37
CA MET A 48 -2.16 -6.99 7.46
C MET A 48 -0.96 -6.67 6.56
N PHE A 49 0.27 -6.81 7.04
CA PHE A 49 1.47 -6.58 6.23
C PHE A 49 1.81 -7.75 5.32
N ILE A 50 1.58 -8.98 5.80
CA ILE A 50 1.97 -10.20 5.08
C ILE A 50 1.01 -10.49 3.91
N SER A 51 -0.29 -10.25 4.11
CA SER A 51 -1.32 -10.61 3.12
C SER A 51 -1.75 -9.45 2.23
N TYR A 52 -1.24 -8.25 2.44
CA TYR A 52 -1.61 -7.10 1.63
C TYR A 52 -0.86 -7.10 0.29
N VAL A 53 -1.62 -6.81 -0.77
CA VAL A 53 -1.11 -6.70 -2.15
C VAL A 53 -1.52 -5.34 -2.70
N GLU A 54 -0.57 -4.63 -3.29
CA GLU A 54 -0.79 -3.31 -3.89
C GLU A 54 -1.35 -3.42 -5.30
N ILE A 55 -2.67 -3.63 -5.38
CA ILE A 55 -3.37 -3.73 -6.68
C ILE A 55 -3.74 -2.34 -7.24
N MET A 56 -3.39 -1.23 -6.56
CA MET A 56 -3.79 0.11 -7.05
C MET A 56 -3.14 0.43 -8.40
N ASP A 57 -1.85 0.13 -8.56
CA ASP A 57 -1.09 0.47 -9.77
C ASP A 57 -1.61 -0.29 -11.00
N GLU A 58 -2.16 -1.48 -10.79
CA GLU A 58 -2.81 -2.26 -11.84
C GLU A 58 -4.18 -1.68 -12.19
N VAL A 59 -4.98 -1.31 -11.19
CA VAL A 59 -6.32 -0.74 -11.39
C VAL A 59 -6.27 0.62 -12.08
N LEU A 60 -5.28 1.46 -11.75
CA LEU A 60 -5.09 2.78 -12.36
C LEU A 60 -4.85 2.72 -13.89
N LYS A 61 -4.35 1.60 -14.41
CA LYS A 61 -4.20 1.40 -15.86
C LYS A 61 -5.55 1.28 -16.57
N PHE A 62 -6.62 0.91 -15.85
CA PHE A 62 -7.96 0.72 -16.39
C PHE A 62 -8.88 1.92 -16.22
N THR A 63 -8.53 2.91 -15.38
CA THR A 63 -9.37 4.10 -15.13
C THR A 63 -9.42 5.08 -16.29
N VAL A 64 -8.96 4.68 -17.47
CA VAL A 64 -9.00 5.50 -18.68
C VAL A 64 -9.37 4.63 -19.88
N TYR A 65 -10.66 4.40 -20.10
CA TYR A 65 -11.15 3.95 -21.41
C TYR A 65 -11.00 5.03 -22.50
N LYS A 66 -10.67 6.30 -22.19
CA LYS A 66 -10.27 7.33 -23.16
C LYS A 66 -10.01 8.69 -22.50
N ALA A 67 -8.77 8.99 -22.13
CA ALA A 67 -8.32 10.37 -22.08
C ALA A 67 -7.93 10.84 -23.48
N GLU A 68 -7.72 9.92 -24.43
CA GLU A 68 -7.51 10.24 -25.85
C GLU A 68 -8.79 10.68 -26.60
N ASN A 69 -9.99 10.58 -25.99
CA ASN A 69 -11.20 11.26 -26.49
C ASN A 69 -11.69 12.40 -25.56
N ILE A 70 -10.97 12.70 -24.48
CA ILE A 70 -11.30 13.85 -23.61
C ILE A 70 -10.21 14.95 -23.75
N GLY A 71 -9.02 14.58 -24.21
CA GLY A 71 -7.92 15.49 -24.54
C GLY A 71 -8.16 16.44 -25.71
N GLU A 72 -9.27 16.31 -26.45
CA GLU A 72 -9.65 17.34 -27.43
C GLU A 72 -10.49 18.47 -26.81
N LYS A 73 -10.78 18.47 -25.50
CA LYS A 73 -11.57 19.57 -24.92
C LYS A 73 -11.04 20.30 -23.71
N ILE A 74 -10.13 19.79 -22.90
CA ILE A 74 -9.66 20.59 -21.76
C ILE A 74 -8.19 20.29 -21.49
N GLY A 75 -7.35 21.17 -22.02
CA GLY A 75 -5.91 21.12 -21.84
C GLY A 75 -5.47 21.50 -20.42
N GLY A 76 -4.19 21.20 -20.20
CA GLY A 76 -3.35 21.76 -19.15
C GLY A 76 -3.16 20.83 -17.95
N GLU A 77 -1.96 20.55 -17.47
CA GLU A 77 -0.63 21.08 -17.79
C GLU A 77 0.43 20.06 -17.37
N SER A 78 1.50 20.06 -18.17
CA SER A 78 2.90 19.63 -17.94
C SER A 78 3.19 18.23 -17.42
#